data_AF-A0A2W5XX20-F1
#
_entry.id   AF-A0A2W5XX20-F1
#
_cell.length_a   1.000
_cell.length_b   1.000
_cell.length_c   1.000
_cell.angle_alpha   90.00
_cell.angle_beta   90.00
_cell.angle_gamma   90.00
#
_symmetry.space_group_name_H-M   'P 1'
#
loop_
_entity.id
_entity.type
_entity.pdbx_description
1 polymer ?
#
loop_
_entity_poly.entity_id
_entity_poly.type
_entity_poly.pdbx_seq_one_letter_code
_entity_poly.pdbx_strand_id
1 'polypeptide(L)'
;MAAPHPVRGGHHPAHLALTVPLEVTVGYSTPVEQVRLLLADVASDEARRTLTDDQISGYLALQGGSEDDAPVWVVKRAAADALDAIATSEALVGKVVRTADGISTDGAKVADALRKHAQTLRDQAVQAEDDAAWMPGGPRGFGVIEFSPYP
;
A
#
# COMPACT_ATOMS: atom_id res chain seq x y z
N MET A 1 -66.23 -12.44 -43.06
CA MET A 1 -64.85 -12.97 -43.14
C MET A 1 -63.99 -12.17 -42.17
N ALA A 2 -63.27 -12.87 -41.30
CA ALA A 2 -62.70 -12.37 -40.06
C ALA A 2 -61.52 -11.40 -40.26
N ALA A 3 -61.50 -10.31 -39.49
CA ALA A 3 -60.32 -9.46 -39.30
C ALA A 3 -59.73 -9.74 -37.90
N PRO A 4 -58.39 -9.87 -37.78
CA PRO A 4 -57.73 -10.47 -36.62
C PRO A 4 -57.54 -9.55 -35.41
N HIS A 5 -57.50 -10.19 -34.23
CA HIS A 5 -57.19 -9.63 -32.90
C HIS A 5 -55.86 -8.84 -32.84
N PRO A 6 -55.79 -7.73 -32.08
CA PRO A 6 -54.52 -7.08 -31.75
C PRO A 6 -53.77 -7.85 -30.64
N VAL A 7 -52.51 -8.16 -30.93
CA VAL A 7 -51.55 -8.83 -30.03
C VAL A 7 -51.12 -7.86 -28.92
N ARG A 8 -51.29 -8.30 -27.66
CA ARG A 8 -50.69 -7.70 -26.46
C ARG A 8 -49.18 -7.91 -26.50
N GLY A 9 -48.39 -6.84 -26.54
CA GLY A 9 -46.93 -6.90 -26.52
C GLY A 9 -46.32 -5.87 -25.57
N GLY A 10 -45.86 -6.36 -24.42
CA GLY A 10 -44.68 -5.87 -23.69
C GLY A 10 -44.67 -4.42 -23.18
N HIS A 11 -45.12 -4.21 -21.94
CA HIS A 11 -44.53 -3.16 -21.10
C HIS A 11 -43.09 -3.56 -20.78
N HIS A 12 -42.11 -2.96 -21.47
CA HIS A 12 -40.73 -2.93 -21.00
C HIS A 12 -40.65 -1.99 -19.79
N PRO A 13 -40.33 -2.46 -18.59
CA PRO A 13 -40.03 -1.56 -17.49
C PRO A 13 -38.72 -0.84 -17.78
N ALA A 14 -38.75 0.49 -17.72
CA ALA A 14 -37.55 1.31 -17.69
C ALA A 14 -36.70 0.87 -16.49
N HIS A 15 -35.61 0.15 -16.76
CA HIS A 15 -34.59 -0.11 -15.76
C HIS A 15 -33.88 1.21 -15.46
N LEU A 16 -34.31 1.86 -14.39
CA LEU A 16 -33.55 2.90 -13.71
C LEU A 16 -32.19 2.27 -13.35
N ALA A 17 -31.14 2.63 -14.07
CA ALA A 17 -29.78 2.26 -13.71
C ALA A 17 -29.42 3.03 -12.43
N LEU A 18 -29.71 2.40 -11.29
CA LEU A 18 -29.20 2.81 -9.99
C LEU A 18 -27.67 2.71 -10.09
N THR A 19 -27.01 3.84 -10.32
CA THR A 19 -25.56 3.94 -10.17
C THR A 19 -25.29 3.76 -8.69
N VAL A 20 -25.00 2.53 -8.29
CA VAL A 20 -24.40 2.26 -6.99
C VAL A 20 -23.06 2.99 -7.02
N PRO A 21 -22.78 3.93 -6.10
CA PRO A 21 -21.44 4.47 -6.00
C PRO A 21 -20.52 3.27 -5.79
N LEU A 22 -19.51 3.12 -6.66
CA LEU A 22 -18.44 2.17 -6.40
C LEU A 22 -17.86 2.58 -5.06
N GLU A 23 -18.22 1.84 -4.03
CA GLU A 23 -17.56 1.89 -2.75
C GLU A 23 -16.08 1.70 -3.08
N VAL A 24 -15.27 2.75 -2.84
CA VAL A 24 -13.82 2.64 -2.96
C VAL A 24 -13.40 1.67 -1.87
N THR A 25 -13.46 0.38 -2.19
CA THR A 25 -12.73 -0.63 -1.44
C THR A 25 -11.29 -0.18 -1.57
N VAL A 26 -10.68 0.27 -0.48
CA VAL A 26 -9.26 0.62 -0.50
C VAL A 26 -8.53 -0.66 -0.91
N GLY A 27 -8.10 -0.71 -2.18
CA GLY A 27 -7.18 -1.71 -2.65
C GLY A 27 -5.88 -1.47 -1.92
N TYR A 28 -5.26 -2.52 -1.42
CA TYR A 28 -3.85 -2.49 -1.01
C TYR A 28 -3.06 -3.38 -1.95
N SER A 29 -3.41 -3.30 -3.23
CA SER A 29 -2.90 -4.17 -4.29
C SER A 29 -1.69 -3.57 -4.97
N THR A 30 -1.58 -2.24 -4.99
CA THR A 30 -0.41 -1.57 -5.53
C THR A 30 0.68 -1.39 -4.46
N PRO A 31 1.97 -1.43 -4.82
CA PRO A 31 3.08 -1.03 -3.97
C PRO A 31 2.85 0.29 -3.21
N VAL A 32 2.32 1.32 -3.86
CA VAL A 32 2.04 2.63 -3.23
C VAL A 32 1.02 2.47 -2.09
N GLU A 33 -0.11 1.83 -2.36
CA GLU A 33 -1.15 1.58 -1.35
C GLU A 33 -0.64 0.71 -0.19
N GLN A 34 0.23 -0.26 -0.48
CA GLN A 34 0.86 -1.10 0.54
C GLN A 34 1.80 -0.31 1.45
N VAL A 35 2.62 0.60 0.88
CA VAL A 35 3.43 1.52 1.70
C VAL A 35 2.53 2.39 2.56
N ARG A 36 1.45 2.97 2.02
CA ARG A 36 0.48 3.77 2.79
C ARG A 36 -0.10 3.00 3.98
N LEU A 37 -0.46 1.75 3.77
CA LEU A 37 -0.97 0.87 4.82
C LEU A 37 0.05 0.69 5.95
N LEU A 38 1.32 0.43 5.61
CA LEU A 38 2.40 0.27 6.60
C LEU A 38 2.69 1.56 7.38
N LEU A 39 2.49 2.72 6.76
CA LEU A 39 2.64 4.04 7.39
C LEU A 39 1.42 4.47 8.22
N ALA A 40 0.31 3.72 8.15
CA ALA A 40 -1.00 4.17 8.59
C ALA A 40 -1.47 5.49 7.95
N ASP A 41 -0.98 5.80 6.75
CA ASP A 41 -1.33 6.99 5.96
C ASP A 41 -2.53 6.71 5.03
N VAL A 42 -3.64 6.26 5.62
CA VAL A 42 -4.79 5.62 4.94
C VAL A 42 -6.02 6.53 4.80
N ALA A 43 -5.84 7.84 4.91
CA ALA A 43 -6.95 8.78 4.76
C ALA A 43 -7.54 8.72 3.33
N SER A 44 -8.87 8.58 3.23
CA SER A 44 -9.58 8.62 1.94
C SER A 44 -9.50 9.98 1.25
N ASP A 45 -9.29 11.04 2.03
CA ASP A 45 -9.05 12.40 1.54
C ASP A 45 -7.54 12.63 1.41
N GLU A 46 -7.06 12.82 0.19
CA GLU A 46 -5.65 13.02 -0.14
C GLU A 46 -5.04 14.22 0.60
N ALA A 47 -5.82 15.28 0.84
CA ALA A 47 -5.33 16.47 1.54
C ALA A 47 -5.04 16.22 3.02
N ARG A 48 -5.51 15.10 3.59
CA ARG A 48 -5.22 14.68 4.97
C ARG A 48 -4.09 13.66 5.06
N ARG A 49 -3.55 13.21 3.93
CA ARG A 49 -2.42 12.28 3.90
C ARG A 49 -1.13 13.00 4.26
N THR A 50 -0.24 12.30 4.96
CA THR A 50 1.06 12.82 5.36
C THR A 50 2.01 12.88 4.16
N LEU A 51 1.94 11.87 3.29
CA LEU A 51 2.75 11.80 2.08
C LEU A 51 1.85 11.78 0.83
N THR A 52 2.29 12.47 -0.20
CA THR A 52 1.75 12.38 -1.56
C THR A 52 2.13 11.04 -2.20
N ASP A 53 1.40 10.61 -3.25
CA ASP A 53 1.74 9.39 -3.98
C ASP A 53 3.14 9.51 -4.60
N ASP A 54 3.46 10.63 -5.25
CA ASP A 54 4.79 10.91 -5.82
C ASP A 54 5.94 10.72 -4.81
N GLN A 55 5.74 11.12 -3.55
CA GLN A 55 6.75 10.94 -2.50
C GLN A 55 6.94 9.46 -2.15
N ILE A 56 5.84 8.69 -2.07
CA ILE A 56 5.89 7.25 -1.82
C ILE A 56 6.55 6.52 -2.99
N SER A 57 6.21 6.89 -4.22
CA SER A 57 6.82 6.38 -5.44
C SER A 57 8.32 6.66 -5.48
N GLY A 58 8.75 7.82 -4.99
CA GLY A 58 10.17 8.14 -4.80
C GLY A 58 10.89 7.16 -3.87
N TYR A 59 10.30 6.83 -2.71
CA TYR A 59 10.88 5.85 -1.79
C TYR A 59 10.91 4.44 -2.36
N LEU A 60 9.86 4.03 -3.10
CA LEU A 60 9.84 2.74 -3.81
C LEU A 60 10.96 2.67 -4.85
N ALA A 61 11.12 3.73 -5.66
CA ALA A 61 12.15 3.80 -6.69
C ALA A 61 13.57 3.71 -6.11
N LEU A 62 13.84 4.35 -4.97
CA LEU A 62 15.13 4.25 -4.27
C LEU A 62 15.47 2.81 -3.85
N GLN A 63 14.45 1.98 -3.61
CA GLN A 63 14.59 0.58 -3.21
C GLN A 63 14.52 -0.40 -4.39
N GLY A 64 14.41 0.11 -5.62
CA GLY A 64 14.35 -0.69 -6.84
C GLY A 64 12.96 -1.19 -7.21
N GLY A 65 11.91 -0.60 -6.65
CA GLY A 65 10.51 -0.86 -7.01
C GLY A 65 9.92 0.20 -7.93
N SER A 66 8.66 -0.03 -8.29
CA SER A 66 7.80 0.91 -9.01
C SER A 66 6.43 0.98 -8.36
N GLU A 67 5.56 1.86 -8.86
CA GLU A 67 4.19 1.98 -8.38
C GLU A 67 3.33 0.76 -8.70
N ASP A 68 3.63 0.09 -9.82
CA ASP A 68 2.85 -1.03 -10.34
C ASP A 68 3.39 -2.39 -9.85
N ASP A 69 4.70 -2.49 -9.67
CA ASP A 69 5.36 -3.72 -9.25
C ASP A 69 6.54 -3.43 -8.32
N ALA A 70 6.53 -4.11 -7.18
CA ALA A 70 7.62 -4.12 -6.22
C ALA A 70 7.49 -5.38 -5.36
N PRO A 71 8.58 -6.14 -5.15
CA PRO A 71 8.53 -7.24 -4.21
C PRO A 71 8.32 -6.73 -2.78
N VAL A 72 7.73 -7.57 -1.92
CA VAL A 72 7.32 -7.17 -0.55
C VAL A 72 8.48 -6.60 0.27
N TRP A 73 9.70 -7.10 0.10
CA TRP A 73 10.87 -6.56 0.80
C TRP A 73 11.23 -5.12 0.37
N VAL A 74 10.99 -4.74 -0.89
CA VAL A 74 11.13 -3.36 -1.39
C VAL A 74 10.10 -2.45 -0.74
N VAL A 75 8.83 -2.87 -0.72
CA VAL A 75 7.73 -2.13 -0.10
C VAL A 75 8.03 -1.84 1.38
N LYS A 76 8.51 -2.85 2.12
CA LYS A 76 8.90 -2.69 3.53
C LYS A 76 10.07 -1.74 3.72
N ARG A 77 11.10 -1.78 2.87
CA ARG A 77 12.23 -0.84 2.91
C ARG A 77 11.79 0.59 2.60
N ALA A 78 10.96 0.77 1.57
CA ALA A 78 10.42 2.07 1.20
C ALA A 78 9.58 2.69 2.34
N ALA A 79 8.73 1.88 2.99
CA ALA A 79 7.99 2.31 4.18
C ALA A 79 8.91 2.67 5.36
N ALA A 80 9.99 1.91 5.59
CA ALA A 80 10.97 2.23 6.63
C ALA A 80 11.66 3.58 6.39
N ASP A 81 12.06 3.88 5.15
CA ASP A 81 12.70 5.14 4.80
C ASP A 81 11.74 6.32 4.93
N ALA A 82 10.47 6.14 4.53
CA ALA A 82 9.41 7.11 4.75
C ALA A 82 9.17 7.39 6.24
N LEU A 83 9.15 6.36 7.10
CA LEU A 83 9.04 6.53 8.56
C LEU A 83 10.20 7.33 9.14
N ASP A 84 11.44 7.11 8.68
CA ASP A 84 12.60 7.87 9.15
C ASP A 84 12.54 9.34 8.71
N ALA A 85 12.00 9.64 7.53
CA ALA A 85 11.75 11.00 7.09
C ALA A 85 10.69 11.70 7.94
N ILE A 86 9.59 10.99 8.27
CA ILE A 86 8.56 11.48 9.19
C ILE A 86 9.16 11.69 10.59
N ALA A 87 9.94 10.74 11.10
CA ALA A 87 10.62 10.86 12.40
C ALA A 87 11.55 12.07 12.47
N THR A 88 12.24 12.36 11.37
CA THR A 88 13.09 13.55 11.27
C THR A 88 12.25 14.82 11.31
N SER A 89 11.13 14.86 10.58
CA SER A 89 10.18 15.98 10.64
C SER A 89 9.62 16.18 12.04
N GLU A 90 9.21 15.12 12.74
CA GLU A 90 8.72 15.17 14.12
C GLU A 90 9.79 15.67 15.11
N ALA A 91 11.05 15.26 14.95
CA ALA A 91 12.13 15.75 15.79
C ALA A 91 12.42 17.25 15.58
N LEU A 92 12.26 17.74 14.34
CA LEU A 92 12.48 19.14 14.00
C LEU A 92 11.30 20.05 14.37
N VAL A 93 10.07 19.58 14.19
CA VAL A 93 8.82 20.32 14.41
C VAL A 93 8.38 20.22 15.86
N GLY A 94 8.36 19.02 16.42
CA GLY A 94 7.76 18.67 17.71
C GLY A 94 8.58 19.03 18.93
N LYS A 95 9.31 20.16 18.91
CA LYS A 95 10.02 20.75 20.07
C LYS A 95 9.27 20.44 21.37
N VAL A 96 9.95 20.10 22.45
CA VAL A 96 9.28 19.77 23.73
C VAL A 96 8.42 20.96 24.17
N VAL A 97 7.10 20.84 24.02
CA VAL A 97 6.13 21.84 24.48
C VAL A 97 5.54 21.34 25.78
N ARG A 98 5.50 22.22 26.78
CA ARG A 98 4.70 22.06 27.99
C ARG A 98 3.69 23.19 28.03
N THR A 99 2.41 22.85 28.05
CA THR A 99 1.35 23.84 28.22
C THR A 99 1.10 24.09 29.71
N ALA A 100 0.53 25.24 30.05
CA ALA A 100 0.15 25.60 31.42
C ALA A 100 -0.86 24.60 32.03
N ASP A 101 -1.62 23.93 31.17
CA ASP A 101 -2.61 22.90 31.55
C ASP A 101 -2.00 21.50 31.75
N GLY A 102 -0.67 21.38 31.71
CA GLY A 102 0.05 20.13 31.97
C GLY A 102 0.13 19.16 30.78
N ILE A 103 -0.28 19.57 29.57
CA ILE A 103 -0.09 18.76 28.36
C ILE A 103 1.34 18.93 27.89
N SER A 104 2.04 17.81 27.69
CA SER A 104 3.40 17.79 27.15
C SER A 104 3.45 16.94 25.89
N THR A 105 4.07 17.46 24.84
CA THR A 105 4.47 16.69 23.66
C THR A 105 5.99 16.59 23.62
N ASP A 106 6.49 15.41 23.23
CA ASP A 106 7.92 15.10 23.19
C ASP A 106 8.25 14.50 21.81
N GLY A 107 8.57 15.39 20.86
CA GLY A 107 8.90 14.98 19.49
C GLY A 107 10.10 14.04 19.42
N ALA A 108 11.02 14.07 20.39
CA ALA A 108 12.14 13.13 20.44
C ALA A 108 11.65 11.70 20.72
N LYS A 109 10.75 11.54 21.69
CA LYS A 109 10.13 10.23 21.97
C LYS A 109 9.30 9.70 20.80
N VAL A 110 8.56 10.57 20.11
CA VAL A 110 7.80 10.19 18.91
C VAL A 110 8.74 9.74 17.80
N ALA A 111 9.79 10.54 17.51
CA ALA A 111 10.79 10.19 16.51
C ALA A 111 11.49 8.86 16.83
N ASP A 112 11.83 8.61 18.10
CA ASP A 112 12.44 7.35 18.51
C ASP A 112 11.51 6.15 18.37
N ALA A 113 10.21 6.32 18.63
CA ALA A 113 9.23 5.27 18.38
C ALA A 113 9.10 4.96 16.88
N LEU A 114 9.07 5.98 16.03
CA LEU A 114 9.02 5.83 14.57
C LEU A 114 10.27 5.13 14.03
N ARG A 115 11.47 5.51 14.49
CA ARG A 115 12.72 4.84 14.10
C ARG A 115 12.77 3.36 14.49
N LYS A 116 12.21 3.00 15.66
CA LYS A 116 12.08 1.58 16.06
C LYS A 116 11.13 0.81 15.15
N HIS A 117 10.04 1.45 14.71
CA HIS A 117 9.14 0.86 13.74
C HIS A 117 9.82 0.68 12.38
N ALA A 118 10.55 1.70 11.90
CA ALA A 118 11.35 1.61 10.69
C ALA A 118 12.37 0.46 10.75
N GLN A 119 13.06 0.30 11.88
CA GLN A 119 13.99 -0.83 12.07
C GLN A 119 13.28 -2.18 11.98
N THR A 120 12.12 -2.33 12.63
CA THR A 120 11.32 -3.56 12.53
C THR A 120 10.96 -3.89 11.08
N LEU A 121 10.58 -2.88 10.28
CA LEU A 121 10.28 -3.08 8.86
C LEU A 121 11.51 -3.50 8.06
N ARG A 122 12.70 -2.95 8.35
CA ARG A 122 13.95 -3.36 7.71
C ARG A 122 14.30 -4.81 8.05
N ASP A 123 14.14 -5.22 9.30
CA ASP A 123 14.40 -6.59 9.73
C ASP A 123 13.43 -7.57 9.03
N GLN A 124 12.16 -7.22 8.93
CA GLN A 124 11.16 -7.99 8.17
C GLN A 124 11.46 -8.02 6.67
N ALA A 125 12.01 -6.94 6.11
CA ALA A 125 12.40 -6.89 4.71
C ALA A 125 13.56 -7.84 4.41
N VAL A 126 14.56 -7.91 5.30
CA VAL A 126 15.66 -8.87 5.19
C VAL A 126 15.11 -10.30 5.20
N GLN A 127 14.23 -10.63 6.14
CA GLN A 127 13.60 -11.95 6.18
C GLN A 127 12.81 -12.26 4.91
N ALA A 128 12.01 -11.32 4.41
CA ALA A 128 11.23 -11.51 3.19
C ALA A 128 12.10 -11.65 1.92
N GLU A 129 13.23 -10.95 1.86
CA GLU A 129 14.20 -11.09 0.76
C GLU A 129 14.89 -12.45 0.80
N ASP A 130 15.32 -12.89 1.98
CA ASP A 130 15.93 -14.22 2.16
C ASP A 130 14.93 -15.33 1.80
N ASP A 131 13.70 -15.27 2.31
CA ASP A 131 12.65 -16.24 1.99
C ASP A 131 12.40 -16.32 0.48
N ALA A 132 12.32 -15.16 -0.20
CA ALA A 132 12.16 -15.09 -1.65
C ALA A 132 13.38 -15.67 -2.41
N ALA A 133 14.59 -15.49 -1.89
CA ALA A 133 15.81 -16.02 -2.50
C ALA A 133 15.84 -17.56 -2.48
N TRP A 134 15.28 -18.18 -1.45
CA TRP A 134 15.27 -19.64 -1.25
C TRP A 134 14.07 -20.35 -1.91
N MET A 135 13.07 -19.63 -2.42
CA MET A 135 11.95 -20.24 -3.14
C MET A 135 12.38 -20.90 -4.46
N PRO A 136 11.69 -21.96 -4.92
CA PRO A 136 11.89 -22.53 -6.26
C PRO A 136 11.72 -21.44 -7.34
N GLY A 137 12.76 -21.24 -8.17
CA GLY A 137 12.80 -20.15 -9.17
C GLY A 137 13.37 -18.82 -8.65
N GLY A 138 13.67 -18.71 -7.35
CA GLY A 138 14.42 -17.60 -6.77
C GLY A 138 15.90 -17.65 -7.16
N PRO A 139 16.63 -16.53 -7.01
CA PRO A 139 18.03 -16.40 -7.45
C PRO A 139 19.01 -17.38 -6.77
N ARG A 140 18.62 -17.99 -5.64
CA ARG A 140 19.43 -19.00 -4.93
C ARG A 140 18.74 -20.36 -4.81
N GLY A 141 17.52 -20.51 -5.33
CA GLY A 141 16.81 -21.79 -5.37
C GLY A 141 17.38 -22.68 -6.47
N PHE A 142 17.78 -23.91 -6.13
CA PHE A 142 18.14 -24.91 -7.15
C PHE A 142 16.87 -25.27 -7.96
N GLY A 143 16.88 -24.96 -9.26
CA GLY A 143 15.79 -25.34 -10.16
C GLY A 143 15.84 -26.84 -10.47
N VAL A 144 14.72 -27.56 -10.27
CA VAL A 144 14.55 -28.92 -10.80
C VAL A 144 14.23 -28.78 -12.29
N ILE A 145 15.22 -29.03 -13.14
CA ILE A 145 14.97 -29.15 -14.59
C ILE A 145 14.37 -30.54 -14.80
N GLU A 146 13.15 -30.60 -15.34
CA GLU A 146 12.55 -31.87 -15.76
C GLU A 146 13.42 -32.45 -16.89
N PHE A 147 14.13 -33.53 -16.57
CA PHE A 147 14.91 -34.28 -17.55
C PHE A 147 13.94 -34.96 -18.51
N SER A 148 13.81 -34.41 -19.72
CA SER A 148 13.09 -35.03 -20.81
C SER A 148 14.11 -35.76 -21.69
N PRO A 149 14.37 -37.07 -21.49
CA PRO A 149 15.21 -37.81 -22.42
C PRO A 149 14.53 -37.78 -23.79
N TYR A 150 15.29 -37.42 -24.82
CA TYR A 150 14.81 -37.39 -26.20
C TYR A 150 14.20 -38.76 -26.59
N PRO A 151 13.11 -38.79 -27.37
CA PRO A 151 12.42 -40.04 -27.75
C PRO A 151 13.31 -41.06 -28.46
#